data_AF-A0A3D3Q9U9-F1
#
_entry.id   AF-A0A3D3Q9U9-F1
#
_cell.length_a   1.000
_cell.length_b   1.000
_cell.length_c   1.000
_cell.angle_alpha   90.00
_cell.angle_beta   90.00
_cell.angle_gamma   90.00
#
_symmetry.space_group_name_H-M   'P 1'
#
loop_
_entity.id
_entity.type
_entity.pdbx_description
1 polymer ?
#
loop_
_entity_poly.entity_id
_entity_poly.type
_entity_poly.pdbx_seq_one_letter_code
_entity_poly.pdbx_strand_id
1 'polypeptide(L)' 'ETKEQLGGFYLIEAADLDEALEIAAKVPSARLGSIEVRPVLDMSPREDGQ' A
#
# COMPACT_ATOMS: atom_id res chain seq x y z
N GLU A 1 1.77 12.69 23.57
CA GLU A 1 1.01 12.85 22.31
C GLU A 1 1.92 12.38 21.18
N THR A 2 1.83 11.10 20.80
CA THR A 2 2.63 10.59 19.67
C THR A 2 1.87 10.96 18.40
N LYS A 3 2.29 12.05 17.76
CA LYS A 3 1.88 12.40 16.41
C LYS A 3 2.57 11.43 15.46
N GLU A 4 1.90 10.33 15.16
CA GLU A 4 2.28 9.49 14.03
C GLU A 4 2.08 10.33 12.76
N GLN A 5 3.13 11.03 12.35
CA GLN A 5 3.12 11.83 11.14
C GLN A 5 3.03 10.87 9.96
N LEU A 6 1.90 10.85 9.25
CA LEU A 6 1.77 10.07 8.03
C LEU A 6 2.79 10.59 7.02
N GLY A 7 3.90 9.87 6.86
CA GLY A 7 5.06 10.27 6.04
C GLY A 7 4.82 10.25 4.53
N GLY A 8 3.60 9.94 4.10
CA GLY A 8 3.19 9.71 2.72
C GLY A 8 2.53 8.35 2.53
N PHE A 9 2.10 8.07 1.32
CA PHE A 9 1.64 6.74 0.89
C PHE A 9 2.25 6.40 -0.46
N TYR A 10 2.38 5.10 -0.74
CA TYR A 10 2.82 4.57 -2.02
C TYR A 10 1.69 3.75 -2.63
N LEU A 11 1.52 3.84 -3.95
CA LEU A 11 0.70 2.92 -4.71
C LEU A 11 1.64 2.06 -5.55
N ILE A 12 1.49 0.74 -5.45
CA ILE A 12 2.31 -0.24 -6.16
C ILE A 12 1.40 -1.24 -6.85
N GLU A 13 1.89 -1.80 -7.97
CA GLU A 13 1.32 -3.00 -8.56
C GLU A 13 2.06 -4.21 -8.01
N ALA A 14 1.31 -5.21 -7.58
CA ALA A 14 1.80 -6.49 -7.07
C ALA A 14 0.81 -7.57 -7.49
N ALA A 15 1.29 -8.80 -7.75
CA ALA A 15 0.43 -9.90 -8.14
C ALA A 15 -0.54 -10.29 -7.02
N ASP A 16 -0.10 -10.20 -5.76
CA ASP A 16 -0.90 -10.50 -4.58
C ASP A 16 -0.36 -9.76 -3.33
N LEU A 17 -1.02 -10.01 -2.18
CA LEU A 17 -0.71 -9.34 -0.92
C LEU A 17 0.69 -9.71 -0.39
N ASP A 18 1.16 -10.93 -0.60
CA ASP A 18 2.47 -11.39 -0.11
C ASP A 18 3.58 -10.63 -0.84
N GLU A 19 3.48 -10.51 -2.17
CA GLU A 19 4.39 -9.69 -2.97
C GLU A 19 4.37 -8.22 -2.53
N ALA A 20 3.19 -7.66 -2.26
CA ALA A 20 3.06 -6.28 -1.75
C ALA A 20 3.74 -6.10 -0.39
N LEU A 21 3.67 -7.10 0.50
CA LEU A 21 4.35 -7.10 1.80
C LEU A 21 5.87 -7.21 1.65
N GLU A 22 6.36 -8.05 0.73
CA GLU A 22 7.79 -8.16 0.43
C GLU A 22 8.37 -6.84 -0.10
N ILE A 23 7.61 -6.14 -0.95
CA ILE A 23 7.98 -4.81 -1.45
C ILE A 23 8.00 -3.80 -0.30
N ALA A 24 6.96 -3.78 0.55
CA ALA A 24 6.87 -2.89 1.70
C ALA A 24 8.05 -3.10 2.68
N ALA A 25 8.46 -4.34 2.92
CA ALA A 25 9.59 -4.67 3.80
C ALA A 25 10.94 -4.13 3.31
N LYS A 26 11.06 -3.85 2.00
CA LYS A 26 12.27 -3.27 1.39
C LYS A 26 12.32 -1.75 1.47
N VAL A 27 11.22 -1.07 1.85
CA VAL A 27 11.16 0.38 1.96
C VAL A 27 12.04 0.85 3.14
N PRO A 28 13.02 1.74 2.94
CA PRO A 28 13.94 2.18 4.01
C PRO A 28 13.22 2.74 5.24
N SER A 29 12.08 3.43 5.03
CA SER A 29 11.24 4.01 6.07
C SER A 29 10.62 2.97 7.02
N ALA A 30 10.50 1.70 6.60
CA ALA A 30 10.06 0.60 7.46
C ALA A 30 11.00 0.38 8.66
N ARG A 31 12.24 0.87 8.61
CA ARG A 31 13.19 0.80 9.73
C ARG A 31 12.94 1.84 10.83
N LEU A 32 12.21 2.90 10.50
CA LEU A 32 12.00 4.07 11.36
C LEU A 32 10.56 4.15 11.90
N GLY A 33 9.69 3.24 11.48
CA GLY A 33 8.28 3.21 11.84
C GLY A 33 7.59 1.96 11.29
N SER A 34 6.29 2.06 11.07
CA SER A 34 5.46 0.98 10.55
C SER A 34 4.91 1.33 9.18
N ILE A 35 4.73 0.33 8.32
CA ILE A 35 4.05 0.47 7.02
C ILE A 35 2.79 -0.39 7.04
N GLU A 36 1.65 0.21 6.74
CA GLU A 36 0.38 -0.49 6.56
C GLU A 36 0.17 -0.77 5.06
N VAL A 37 0.00 -2.04 4.69
CA VAL A 37 -0.30 -2.44 3.30
C VAL A 37 -1.79 -2.73 3.20
N ARG A 38 -2.47 -2.02 2.29
CA ARG A 38 -3.89 -2.21 2.02
C ARG A 38 -4.13 -2.50 0.54
N PRO A 39 -4.84 -3.58 0.19
CA PRO A 39 -5.25 -3.80 -1.18
C PRO A 39 -6.21 -2.68 -1.61
N VAL A 40 -5.96 -2.13 -2.78
CA VAL A 40 -6.91 -1.22 -3.41
C VAL A 40 -7.95 -2.07 -4.11
N LEU A 41 -9.20 -1.99 -3.65
CA LEU A 41 -10.32 -2.51 -4.41
C LEU A 41 -10.41 -1.66 -5.67
N ASP A 42 -10.26 -2.29 -6.84
CA ASP A 42 -10.47 -1.61 -8.10
C ASP A 42 -11.89 -1.03 -8.12
N MET A 43 -11.97 0.28 -7.89
CA MET A 43 -13.17 1.10 -8.05
C MET A 43 -13.21 1.71 -9.45
N SER A 44 -12.44 1.16 -10.40
CA SER A 44 -12.72 1.46 -11.80
C SER A 44 -14.20 1.20 -12.01
N PRO A 45 -14.96 2.17 -12.56
CA PRO A 45 -16.36 1.94 -12.85
C PRO A 45 -16.40 0.65 -13.65
N ARG A 46 -17.14 -0.35 -13.15
CA ARG A 46 -17.38 -1.56 -13.92
C ARG A 46 -17.89 -1.06 -15.26
N GLU A 47 -17.15 -1.29 -16.33
CA GLU A 47 -17.64 -1.11 -17.69
C GLU A 47 -18.64 -2.24 -17.95
N ASP A 48 -19.70 -2.29 -17.14
CA ASP A 48 -20.88 -3.09 -17.39
C ASP A 48 -21.68 -2.33 -18.44
N GLY A 49 -21.28 -2.51 -19.70
CA GLY A 49 -22.02 -1.97 -20.84
C GLY A 49 -21.17 -1.68 -22.07
N GLN A 50 -20.88 -2.71 -22.88
CA GLN A 50 -21.56 -2.89 -24.18
C GLN A 50 -21.29 -4.28 -24.77
#